data_AF-A0A8T2T8C3-F1
#
_entry.id   AF-A0A8T2T8C3-F1
#
_cell.length_a   1.000
_cell.length_b   1.000
_cell.length_c   1.000
_cell.angle_alpha   90.00
_cell.angle_beta   90.00
_cell.angle_gamma   90.00
#
_symmetry.space_group_name_H-M   'P 1'
#
loop_
_entity.id
_entity.type
_entity.pdbx_description
1 polymer ?
#
loop_
_entity_poly.entity_id
_entity_poly.type
_entity_poly.pdbx_seq_one_letter_code
_entity_poly.pdbx_strand_id
1 'polypeptide(L)'
;MELTLGISLFGQLRCQFKLAKHVSYHQSYREAIVGVVRSQRNGNDASGDPDMQQKLVDIIRLETGKVRVSDYIQERANLLSDIAEQAIVESDQIAREAMKGFDEASAKTIKAIDESFQAVEDQLASDLAELSLQETELDDFEKSVQDARSEGLFFKALYKPSKSWKDRDPSERKAIKEAAKQVAETARVTLKSKSRKNLYMFLLLLMGFVLAESLLSDEHSLSSTIVYTVIILFLLIQLFYEESLSPKRDDTE
;
A
#
# COMPACT_ATOMS: atom_id res chain seq x y z
N MET A 1 -8.19 25.60 16.23
CA MET A 1 -8.38 26.87 15.48
C MET A 1 -7.30 27.91 15.79
N GLU A 2 -6.05 27.52 16.12
CA GLU A 2 -5.02 28.46 16.62
C GLU A 2 -3.59 28.09 16.14
N LEU A 3 -3.42 27.47 14.97
CA LEU A 3 -2.07 27.08 14.48
C LEU A 3 -1.79 27.37 13.00
N THR A 4 -2.77 27.84 12.22
CA THR A 4 -2.58 28.13 10.79
C THR A 4 -2.39 29.62 10.47
N LEU A 5 -2.54 30.51 11.45
CA LEU A 5 -2.38 31.96 11.27
C LEU A 5 -0.93 32.47 11.45
N GLY A 6 -0.04 31.68 12.08
CA GLY A 6 1.34 32.11 12.35
C GLY A 6 2.30 32.07 11.16
N ILE A 7 2.03 31.22 10.16
CA ILE A 7 2.98 30.95 9.06
C ILE A 7 2.78 31.92 7.88
N SER A 8 1.55 32.42 7.69
CA SER A 8 1.23 33.36 6.60
C SER A 8 1.82 34.76 6.85
N LEU A 9 1.83 35.24 8.10
CA LEU A 9 2.40 36.56 8.44
C LEU A 9 3.93 36.60 8.31
N PHE A 10 4.63 35.50 8.63
CA PHE A 10 6.10 35.46 8.53
C PHE A 10 6.61 35.38 7.10
N GLY A 11 5.85 34.76 6.18
CA GLY A 11 6.17 34.74 4.75
C GLY A 11 6.02 36.13 4.10
N GLN A 12 4.94 36.85 4.43
CA GLN A 12 4.62 38.12 3.82
C GLN A 12 5.52 39.28 4.29
N LEU A 13 5.98 39.25 5.56
CA LEU A 13 6.99 40.22 6.04
C LEU A 13 8.39 40.01 5.43
N ARG A 14 8.74 38.77 5.07
CA ARG A 14 10.09 38.46 4.55
C ARG A 14 10.28 38.90 3.10
N CYS A 15 9.22 38.89 2.29
CA CYS A 15 9.26 39.40 0.91
C CYS A 15 9.31 40.94 0.87
N GLN A 16 8.53 41.62 1.71
CA GLN A 16 8.53 43.09 1.78
C GLN A 16 9.88 43.65 2.25
N PHE A 17 10.54 43.00 3.22
CA PHE A 17 11.83 43.46 3.74
C PHE A 17 12.99 43.29 2.74
N LYS A 18 12.88 42.33 1.81
CA LYS A 18 13.93 42.04 0.82
C LYS A 18 13.83 42.95 -0.40
N LEU A 19 12.62 43.31 -0.84
CA LEU A 19 12.42 44.31 -1.89
C LEU A 19 12.77 45.73 -1.42
N ALA A 20 12.41 46.11 -0.19
CA ALA A 20 12.73 47.44 0.36
C ALA A 20 14.25 47.70 0.47
N LYS A 21 15.06 46.66 0.75
CA LYS A 21 16.52 46.78 0.72
C LYS A 21 17.05 47.02 -0.69
N HIS A 22 16.56 46.31 -1.71
CA HIS A 22 17.09 46.44 -3.07
C HIS A 22 16.77 47.80 -3.71
N VAL A 23 15.60 48.39 -3.40
CA VAL A 23 15.23 49.74 -3.87
C VAL A 23 16.07 50.83 -3.18
N SER A 24 16.34 50.70 -1.87
CA SER A 24 17.14 51.66 -1.11
C SER A 24 18.62 51.71 -1.55
N TYR A 25 19.22 50.55 -1.88
CA TYR A 25 20.60 50.52 -2.38
C TYR A 25 20.74 51.24 -3.73
N HIS A 26 19.77 51.16 -4.64
CA HIS A 26 19.89 51.77 -5.97
C HIS A 26 19.74 53.31 -5.96
N GLN A 27 19.06 53.87 -4.96
CA GLN A 27 18.83 55.31 -4.84
C GLN A 27 20.05 56.04 -4.25
N SER A 28 20.75 55.40 -3.30
CA SER A 28 21.95 55.94 -2.65
C SER A 28 23.15 56.10 -3.62
N TYR A 29 23.35 55.17 -4.56
CA TYR A 29 24.45 55.28 -5.55
C TYR A 29 24.20 56.35 -6.62
N ARG A 30 22.93 56.65 -6.96
CA ARG A 30 22.61 57.72 -7.92
C ARG A 30 22.91 59.11 -7.37
N GLU A 31 22.66 59.35 -6.09
CA GLU A 31 22.97 60.63 -5.45
C GLU A 31 24.49 60.84 -5.29
N ALA A 32 25.24 59.77 -5.01
CA ALA A 32 26.69 59.83 -4.90
C ALA A 32 27.39 60.17 -6.24
N ILE A 33 26.93 59.58 -7.36
CA ILE A 33 27.52 59.84 -8.68
C ILE A 33 27.19 61.26 -9.17
N VAL A 34 25.97 61.76 -8.93
CA VAL A 34 25.59 63.15 -9.25
C VAL A 34 26.34 64.17 -8.37
N GLY A 35 26.67 63.81 -7.12
CA GLY A 35 27.50 64.63 -6.23
C GLY A 35 28.95 64.80 -6.71
N VAL A 36 29.56 63.74 -7.26
CA VAL A 36 30.95 63.76 -7.74
C VAL A 36 31.11 64.61 -9.02
N VAL A 37 30.13 64.59 -9.92
CA VAL A 37 30.18 65.40 -11.16
C VAL A 37 30.04 66.92 -10.87
N ARG A 38 29.47 67.31 -9.73
CA ARG A 38 29.24 68.73 -9.40
C ARG A 38 30.44 69.43 -8.77
N SER A 39 31.39 68.71 -8.17
CA SER A 39 32.50 69.31 -7.42
C SER A 39 33.72 69.71 -8.28
N GLN A 40 33.71 69.45 -9.60
CA GLN A 40 34.87 69.63 -10.48
C GLN A 40 34.70 70.75 -11.53
N ARG A 41 33.77 71.68 -11.32
CA ARG A 41 33.58 72.85 -12.20
C ARG A 41 34.14 74.11 -11.54
N ASN A 42 35.46 74.22 -11.45
CA ASN A 42 36.17 75.50 -11.29
C ASN A 42 37.55 75.37 -11.93
N GLY A 43 37.65 75.83 -13.18
CA GLY A 43 38.86 75.78 -14.00
C GLY A 43 38.49 75.91 -15.47
N ASN A 44 38.64 77.12 -16.01
CA ASN A 44 38.49 77.38 -17.44
C ASN A 44 39.67 76.74 -18.17
N ASP A 45 39.47 75.58 -18.80
CA ASP A 45 40.23 75.12 -19.96
C ASP A 45 39.39 74.09 -20.73
N ALA A 46 38.97 74.46 -21.94
CA ALA A 46 38.05 73.71 -22.79
C ALA A 46 38.73 72.58 -23.57
N SER A 47 39.64 71.83 -22.93
CA SER A 47 40.29 70.66 -23.52
C SER A 47 40.33 69.54 -22.47
N GLY A 48 39.35 68.64 -22.53
CA GLY A 48 39.25 67.53 -21.59
C GLY A 48 40.37 66.51 -21.78
N ASP A 49 40.89 66.01 -20.66
CA ASP A 49 41.90 64.94 -20.62
C ASP A 49 41.37 63.66 -21.31
N PRO A 50 42.05 63.13 -22.34
CA PRO A 50 41.58 61.97 -23.11
C PRO A 50 41.41 60.71 -22.25
N ASP A 51 42.20 60.52 -21.18
CA ASP A 51 42.08 59.36 -20.28
C ASP A 51 40.77 59.39 -19.47
N MET A 52 40.39 60.58 -19.00
CA MET A 52 39.16 60.77 -18.25
C MET A 52 37.91 60.62 -19.13
N GLN A 53 37.98 61.05 -20.39
CA GLN A 53 36.92 60.83 -21.37
C GLN A 53 36.73 59.33 -21.66
N GLN A 54 37.82 58.57 -21.81
CA GLN A 54 37.76 57.14 -22.04
C GLN A 54 37.13 56.39 -20.85
N LYS A 55 37.50 56.73 -19.62
CA LYS A 55 36.91 56.15 -18.41
C LYS A 55 35.41 56.44 -18.27
N LEU A 56 34.98 57.65 -18.65
CA LEU A 56 33.57 58.01 -18.63
C LEU A 56 32.76 57.19 -19.65
N VAL A 57 33.32 56.97 -20.85
CA VAL A 57 32.73 56.09 -21.85
C VAL A 57 32.59 54.66 -21.33
N ASP A 58 33.62 54.12 -20.67
CA ASP A 58 33.60 52.77 -20.12
C ASP A 58 32.57 52.61 -18.99
N ILE A 59 32.42 53.61 -18.11
CA ILE A 59 31.37 53.64 -17.08
C ILE A 59 29.98 53.64 -17.72
N ILE A 60 29.74 54.49 -18.72
CA ILE A 60 28.46 54.54 -19.44
C ILE A 60 28.17 53.21 -20.11
N ARG A 61 29.18 52.56 -20.70
CA ARG A 61 29.05 51.23 -21.32
C ARG A 61 28.70 50.16 -20.29
N LEU A 62 29.33 50.19 -19.12
CA LEU A 62 29.07 49.28 -18.01
C LEU A 62 27.67 49.49 -17.42
N GLU A 63 27.25 50.73 -17.20
CA GLU A 63 25.90 51.04 -16.72
C GLU A 63 24.83 50.59 -17.71
N THR A 64 25.06 50.82 -19.00
CA THR A 64 24.16 50.35 -20.07
C THR A 64 24.11 48.81 -20.11
N GLY A 65 25.25 48.14 -19.94
CA GLY A 65 25.32 46.68 -19.86
C GLY A 65 24.58 46.12 -18.64
N LYS A 66 24.72 46.78 -17.48
CA LYS A 66 24.03 46.40 -16.24
C LYS A 66 22.51 46.51 -16.38
N VAL A 67 22.01 47.60 -16.98
CA VAL A 67 20.56 47.78 -17.22
C VAL A 67 20.04 46.64 -18.11
N ARG A 68 20.72 46.34 -19.22
CA ARG A 68 20.31 45.26 -20.13
C ARG A 68 20.24 43.89 -19.45
N VAL A 69 21.24 43.56 -18.62
CA VAL A 69 21.26 42.28 -17.89
C VAL A 69 20.16 42.25 -16.82
N SER A 70 19.95 43.37 -16.11
CA SER A 70 18.89 43.49 -15.11
C SER A 70 17.51 43.32 -15.72
N ASP A 71 17.25 43.96 -16.86
CA ASP A 71 15.98 43.85 -17.58
C ASP A 71 15.73 42.42 -18.05
N TYR A 72 16.75 41.75 -18.59
CA TYR A 72 16.66 40.34 -18.98
C TYR A 72 16.37 39.41 -17.79
N ILE A 73 17.04 39.62 -16.64
CA ILE A 73 16.78 38.83 -15.43
C ILE A 73 15.35 39.08 -14.94
N GLN A 74 14.88 40.32 -14.98
CA GLN A 74 13.52 40.66 -14.54
C GLN A 74 12.46 40.04 -15.45
N GLU A 75 12.65 40.07 -16.77
CA GLU A 75 11.76 39.42 -17.74
C GLU A 75 11.69 37.91 -17.51
N ARG A 76 12.85 37.26 -17.32
CA ARG A 76 12.91 35.82 -17.02
C ARG A 76 12.29 35.47 -15.67
N ALA A 77 12.45 36.32 -14.66
CA ALA A 77 11.85 36.13 -13.35
C ALA A 77 10.32 36.21 -13.43
N ASN A 78 9.78 37.18 -14.19
CA ASN A 78 8.35 37.31 -14.41
C ASN A 78 7.80 36.07 -15.17
N LEU A 79 8.47 35.65 -16.25
CA LEU A 79 8.08 34.45 -17.00
C LEU A 79 8.07 33.19 -16.13
N LEU A 80 9.07 33.01 -15.27
CA LEU A 80 9.10 31.88 -14.34
C LEU A 80 7.99 31.97 -13.29
N SER A 81 7.63 33.19 -12.86
CA SER A 81 6.50 33.41 -11.95
C SER A 81 5.18 33.02 -12.60
N ASP A 82 4.94 33.42 -13.85
CA ASP A 82 3.71 33.10 -14.58
C ASP A 82 3.58 31.59 -14.79
N ILE A 83 4.68 30.91 -15.14
CA ILE A 83 4.71 29.45 -15.27
C ILE A 83 4.41 28.78 -13.92
N ALA A 84 4.96 29.28 -12.82
CA ALA A 84 4.72 28.72 -11.50
C ALA A 84 3.26 28.90 -11.08
N GLU A 85 2.66 30.06 -11.32
CA GLU A 85 1.25 30.32 -11.02
C GLU A 85 0.33 29.44 -11.86
N GLN A 86 0.60 29.32 -13.17
CA GLN A 86 -0.15 28.43 -14.06
C GLN A 86 -0.03 26.97 -13.63
N ALA A 87 1.17 26.50 -13.28
CA ALA A 87 1.39 25.13 -12.82
C ALA A 87 0.62 24.83 -11.53
N ILE A 88 0.51 25.79 -10.60
CA ILE A 88 -0.30 25.64 -9.38
C ILE A 88 -1.78 25.48 -9.75
N VAL A 89 -2.31 26.33 -10.63
CA VAL A 89 -3.72 26.28 -11.06
C VAL A 89 -4.04 24.95 -11.76
N GLU A 90 -3.18 24.53 -12.70
CA GLU A 90 -3.34 23.26 -13.42
C GLU A 90 -3.21 22.06 -12.48
N SER A 91 -2.24 22.08 -11.56
CA SER A 91 -2.07 21.03 -10.55
C SER A 91 -3.32 20.90 -9.66
N ASP A 92 -3.87 22.02 -9.18
CA ASP A 92 -5.09 22.03 -8.36
C ASP A 92 -6.31 21.54 -9.16
N GLN A 93 -6.39 21.85 -10.44
CA GLN A 93 -7.45 21.35 -11.31
C GLN A 93 -7.36 19.84 -11.50
N ILE A 94 -6.16 19.31 -11.82
CA ILE A 94 -5.93 17.87 -11.95
C ILE A 94 -6.27 17.15 -10.66
N ALA A 95 -5.87 17.70 -9.50
CA ALA A 95 -6.19 17.13 -8.20
C ALA A 95 -7.70 17.04 -7.96
N ARG A 96 -8.45 18.10 -8.27
CA ARG A 96 -9.92 18.11 -8.15
C ARG A 96 -10.59 17.10 -9.09
N GLU A 97 -10.13 17.02 -10.33
CA GLU A 97 -10.66 16.07 -11.33
C GLU A 97 -10.38 14.62 -10.93
N ALA A 98 -9.17 14.33 -10.44
CA ALA A 98 -8.80 13.02 -9.93
C ALA A 98 -9.63 12.62 -8.70
N MET A 99 -9.83 13.53 -7.74
CA MET A 99 -10.69 13.29 -6.58
C MET A 99 -12.14 13.01 -6.99
N LYS A 100 -12.69 13.80 -7.92
CA LYS A 100 -14.05 13.59 -8.43
C LYS A 100 -14.19 12.22 -9.12
N GLY A 101 -13.23 11.85 -9.97
CA GLY A 101 -13.24 10.55 -10.64
C GLY A 101 -13.12 9.38 -9.66
N PHE A 102 -12.30 9.54 -8.60
CA PHE A 102 -12.19 8.56 -7.53
C PHE A 102 -13.49 8.42 -6.72
N ASP A 103 -14.13 9.53 -6.35
CA ASP A 103 -15.41 9.51 -5.63
C ASP A 103 -16.51 8.85 -6.46
N GLU A 104 -16.57 9.11 -7.77
CA GLU A 104 -17.53 8.47 -8.66
C GLU A 104 -17.28 6.96 -8.82
N ALA A 105 -16.02 6.56 -9.02
CA ALA A 105 -15.64 5.15 -9.13
C ALA A 105 -15.87 4.39 -7.82
N SER A 106 -15.57 5.00 -6.67
CA SER A 106 -15.81 4.41 -5.36
C SER A 106 -17.31 4.26 -5.10
N ALA A 107 -18.13 5.27 -5.39
CA ALA A 107 -19.58 5.19 -5.24
C ALA A 107 -20.19 4.08 -6.11
N LYS A 108 -19.70 3.91 -7.35
CA LYS A 108 -20.11 2.80 -8.24
C LYS A 108 -19.72 1.45 -7.66
N THR A 109 -18.51 1.33 -7.11
CA THR A 109 -18.00 0.09 -6.52
C THR A 109 -18.80 -0.29 -5.28
N ILE A 110 -19.08 0.68 -4.40
CA ILE A 110 -19.90 0.47 -3.20
C ILE A 110 -21.30 -0.01 -3.59
N LYS A 111 -21.94 0.61 -4.59
CA LYS A 111 -23.25 0.16 -5.08
C LYS A 111 -23.23 -1.27 -5.61
N ALA A 112 -22.21 -1.63 -6.40
CA ALA A 112 -22.08 -2.99 -6.91
C ALA A 112 -21.87 -4.03 -5.78
N ILE A 113 -21.12 -3.66 -4.73
CA ILE A 113 -20.95 -4.51 -3.55
C ILE A 113 -22.28 -4.65 -2.79
N ASP A 114 -23.01 -3.56 -2.58
CA ASP A 114 -24.30 -3.55 -1.88
C ASP A 114 -25.33 -4.42 -2.60
N GLU A 115 -25.43 -4.31 -3.94
CA GLU A 115 -26.27 -5.17 -4.77
C GLU A 115 -25.88 -6.65 -4.64
N SER A 116 -24.57 -6.96 -4.63
CA SER A 116 -24.09 -8.33 -4.45
C SER A 116 -24.36 -8.88 -3.05
N PHE A 117 -24.28 -8.01 -2.03
CA PHE A 117 -24.49 -8.39 -0.64
C PHE A 117 -25.97 -8.67 -0.38
N GLN A 118 -26.87 -7.86 -0.94
CA GLN A 118 -28.31 -8.10 -0.87
C GLN A 118 -28.71 -9.43 -1.51
N ALA A 119 -28.16 -9.78 -2.67
CA ALA A 119 -28.41 -11.08 -3.29
C ALA A 119 -27.94 -12.26 -2.42
N VAL A 120 -26.83 -12.09 -1.69
CA VAL A 120 -26.32 -13.09 -0.74
C VAL A 120 -27.21 -13.17 0.51
N GLU A 121 -27.70 -12.05 1.03
CA GLU A 121 -28.64 -12.05 2.17
C GLU A 121 -29.95 -12.75 1.81
N ASP A 122 -30.50 -12.49 0.62
CA ASP A 122 -31.72 -13.15 0.13
C ASP A 122 -31.51 -14.66 -0.02
N GLN A 123 -30.37 -15.08 -0.56
CA GLN A 123 -30.03 -16.51 -0.70
C GLN A 123 -29.82 -17.17 0.67
N LEU A 124 -29.14 -16.51 1.59
CA LEU A 124 -28.89 -17.06 2.92
C LEU A 124 -30.20 -17.17 3.73
N ALA A 125 -31.12 -16.21 3.55
CA ALA A 125 -32.45 -16.27 4.13
C ALA A 125 -33.27 -17.45 3.58
N SER A 126 -33.22 -17.71 2.26
CA SER A 126 -33.89 -18.88 1.68
C SER A 126 -33.28 -20.20 2.14
N ASP A 127 -31.94 -20.29 2.18
CA ASP A 127 -31.23 -21.51 2.57
C ASP A 127 -31.49 -21.86 4.05
N LEU A 128 -31.56 -20.87 4.93
CA LEU A 128 -31.94 -21.07 6.33
C LEU A 128 -33.39 -21.54 6.48
N ALA A 129 -34.31 -21.00 5.68
CA ALA A 129 -35.70 -21.45 5.69
C ALA A 129 -35.80 -22.92 5.21
N GLU A 130 -35.10 -23.27 4.13
CA GLU A 130 -35.06 -24.64 3.61
C GLU A 130 -34.42 -25.61 4.62
N LEU A 131 -33.31 -25.25 5.25
CA LEU A 131 -32.67 -26.06 6.29
C LEU A 131 -33.61 -26.32 7.47
N SER A 132 -34.39 -25.32 7.89
CA SER A 132 -35.35 -25.50 8.99
C SER A 132 -36.46 -26.50 8.65
N LEU A 133 -36.92 -26.50 7.40
CA LEU A 133 -37.90 -27.47 6.90
C LEU A 133 -37.27 -28.87 6.81
N GLN A 134 -36.07 -28.98 6.23
CA GLN A 134 -35.34 -30.25 6.16
C GLN A 134 -35.05 -30.83 7.55
N GLU A 135 -34.76 -30.00 8.56
CA GLU A 135 -34.56 -30.45 9.95
C GLU A 135 -35.86 -31.04 10.52
N THR A 136 -37.01 -30.39 10.30
CA THR A 136 -38.31 -30.95 10.73
C THR A 136 -38.68 -32.25 10.01
N GLU A 137 -38.43 -32.33 8.71
CA GLU A 137 -38.67 -33.55 7.92
C GLU A 137 -37.77 -34.70 8.39
N LEU A 138 -36.50 -34.40 8.71
CA LEU A 138 -35.55 -35.39 9.23
C LEU A 138 -35.98 -35.89 10.61
N ASP A 139 -36.39 -35.00 11.51
CA ASP A 139 -36.89 -35.35 12.84
C ASP A 139 -38.12 -36.28 12.76
N ASP A 140 -39.05 -35.99 11.85
CA ASP A 140 -40.23 -36.82 11.64
C ASP A 140 -39.89 -38.15 10.96
N PHE A 141 -38.92 -38.15 10.03
CA PHE A 141 -38.37 -39.38 9.48
C PHE A 141 -37.72 -40.25 10.56
N GLU A 142 -36.87 -39.69 11.43
CA GLU A 142 -36.24 -40.41 12.53
C GLU A 142 -37.27 -41.01 13.49
N LYS A 143 -38.31 -40.27 13.87
CA LYS A 143 -39.41 -40.78 14.69
C LYS A 143 -40.13 -41.93 13.99
N SER A 144 -40.50 -41.76 12.71
CA SER A 144 -41.20 -42.80 11.95
C SER A 144 -40.38 -44.09 11.79
N VAL A 145 -39.07 -43.97 11.58
CA VAL A 145 -38.14 -45.11 11.52
C VAL A 145 -38.00 -45.76 12.88
N GLN A 146 -37.91 -44.97 13.95
CA GLN A 146 -37.85 -45.48 15.31
C GLN A 146 -39.13 -46.26 15.66
N ASP A 147 -40.30 -45.72 15.32
CA ASP A 147 -41.60 -46.35 15.53
C ASP A 147 -41.69 -47.65 14.74
N ALA A 148 -41.43 -47.62 13.43
CA ALA A 148 -41.44 -48.80 12.55
C ALA A 148 -40.45 -49.89 12.99
N ARG A 149 -39.29 -49.53 13.56
CA ARG A 149 -38.34 -50.49 14.14
C ARG A 149 -38.79 -51.04 15.48
N SER A 150 -39.53 -50.27 16.28
CA SER A 150 -39.99 -50.66 17.61
C SER A 150 -41.18 -51.62 17.60
N GLU A 151 -41.84 -51.81 16.46
CA GLU A 151 -42.94 -52.77 16.26
C GLU A 151 -42.45 -54.23 16.28
N GLY A 152 -41.16 -54.49 16.04
CA GLY A 152 -40.57 -55.81 16.22
C GLY A 152 -40.11 -56.04 17.68
N LEU A 153 -40.72 -57.01 18.38
CA LEU A 153 -40.33 -57.43 19.74
C LEU A 153 -38.82 -57.75 19.89
N PHE A 154 -38.16 -58.11 18.79
CA PHE A 154 -36.74 -58.47 18.75
C PHE A 154 -35.79 -57.26 18.86
N PHE A 155 -36.16 -56.09 18.34
CA PHE A 155 -35.25 -54.95 18.19
C PHE A 155 -35.30 -53.95 19.35
N LYS A 156 -36.36 -53.98 20.17
CA LYS A 156 -36.47 -53.18 21.41
C LYS A 156 -35.35 -53.44 22.42
N ALA A 157 -34.75 -54.63 22.39
CA ALA A 157 -33.64 -54.98 23.28
C ALA A 157 -32.26 -54.53 22.77
N LEU A 158 -32.11 -54.27 21.48
CA LEU A 158 -30.80 -54.01 20.84
C LEU A 158 -30.49 -52.52 20.68
N TYR A 159 -31.50 -51.67 20.50
CA TYR A 159 -31.31 -50.24 20.26
C TYR A 159 -31.79 -49.43 21.47
N LYS A 160 -30.83 -48.92 22.26
CA LYS A 160 -31.10 -47.81 23.19
C LYS A 160 -30.96 -46.51 22.39
N PRO A 161 -31.96 -45.61 22.41
CA PRO A 161 -31.85 -44.34 21.70
C PRO A 161 -30.57 -43.63 22.12
N SER A 162 -29.76 -43.23 21.14
CA SER A 162 -28.55 -42.46 21.38
C SER A 162 -28.96 -41.13 22.02
N LYS A 163 -28.68 -40.96 23.31
CA LYS A 163 -28.90 -39.68 23.99
C LYS A 163 -28.16 -38.57 23.25
N SER A 164 -28.82 -37.42 23.11
CA SER A 164 -28.22 -36.19 22.64
C SER A 164 -26.95 -35.89 23.44
N TRP A 165 -25.94 -35.27 22.80
CA TRP A 165 -24.65 -34.97 23.40
C TRP A 165 -24.79 -34.19 24.72
N LYS A 166 -25.83 -33.37 24.88
CA LYS A 166 -26.15 -32.58 26.08
C LYS A 166 -26.81 -33.39 27.21
N ASP A 167 -27.36 -34.56 26.90
CA ASP A 167 -28.09 -35.43 27.85
C ASP A 167 -27.28 -36.67 28.27
N ARG A 168 -26.08 -36.86 27.69
CA ARG A 168 -25.15 -37.93 28.08
C ARG A 168 -24.51 -37.62 29.43
N ASP A 169 -24.31 -38.66 30.23
CA ASP A 169 -23.65 -38.56 31.52
C ASP A 169 -22.19 -38.06 31.34
N PRO A 170 -21.66 -37.19 32.23
CA PRO A 170 -20.30 -36.68 32.13
C PRO A 170 -19.22 -37.79 32.09
N SER A 171 -19.50 -38.99 32.63
CA SER A 171 -18.62 -40.16 32.52
C SER A 171 -18.46 -40.64 31.07
N GLU A 172 -19.56 -40.82 30.36
CA GLU A 172 -19.57 -41.32 28.98
C GLU A 172 -18.92 -40.32 28.01
N ARG A 173 -19.12 -39.01 28.24
CA ARG A 173 -18.47 -37.97 27.43
C ARG A 173 -16.95 -38.00 27.56
N LYS A 174 -16.42 -38.33 28.75
CA LYS A 174 -14.98 -38.46 28.97
C LYS A 174 -14.44 -39.69 28.24
N ALA A 175 -15.12 -40.83 28.33
CA ALA A 175 -14.74 -42.05 27.60
C ALA A 175 -14.70 -41.83 26.07
N ILE A 176 -15.68 -41.11 25.51
CA ILE A 176 -15.69 -40.80 24.07
C ILE A 176 -14.55 -39.84 23.70
N LYS A 177 -14.26 -38.83 24.53
CA LYS A 177 -13.11 -37.93 24.30
C LYS A 177 -11.78 -38.67 24.38
N GLU A 178 -11.66 -39.65 25.28
CA GLU A 178 -10.45 -40.49 25.41
C GLU A 178 -10.29 -41.41 24.20
N ALA A 179 -11.35 -42.06 23.74
CA ALA A 179 -11.33 -42.84 22.50
C ALA A 179 -10.98 -41.96 21.28
N ALA A 180 -11.53 -40.75 21.19
CA ALA A 180 -11.21 -39.80 20.12
C ALA A 180 -9.74 -39.36 20.17
N LYS A 181 -9.18 -39.15 21.38
CA LYS A 181 -7.75 -38.87 21.55
C LYS A 181 -6.88 -40.05 21.13
N GLN A 182 -7.25 -41.28 21.49
CA GLN A 182 -6.53 -42.48 21.06
C GLN A 182 -6.52 -42.62 19.54
N VAL A 183 -7.65 -42.38 18.88
CA VAL A 183 -7.73 -42.38 17.41
C VAL A 183 -6.91 -41.25 16.78
N ALA A 184 -6.93 -40.06 17.39
CA ALA A 184 -6.11 -38.94 16.94
C ALA A 184 -4.60 -39.21 17.10
N GLU A 185 -4.21 -39.91 18.17
CA GLU A 185 -2.84 -40.32 18.43
C GLU A 185 -2.38 -41.42 17.47
N THR A 186 -3.21 -42.45 17.24
CA THR A 186 -2.88 -43.48 16.24
C THR A 186 -2.78 -42.88 14.84
N ALA A 187 -3.69 -41.98 14.48
CA ALA A 187 -3.61 -41.23 13.22
C ALA A 187 -2.32 -40.40 13.12
N ARG A 188 -1.92 -39.69 14.18
CA ARG A 188 -0.66 -38.93 14.23
C ARG A 188 0.57 -39.83 14.07
N VAL A 189 0.58 -41.00 14.69
CA VAL A 189 1.67 -41.98 14.55
C VAL A 189 1.73 -42.54 13.13
N THR A 190 0.59 -42.83 12.50
CA THR A 190 0.51 -43.26 11.09
C THR A 190 0.90 -42.15 10.12
N LEU A 191 0.63 -40.88 10.47
CA LEU A 191 1.02 -39.71 9.69
C LEU A 191 2.53 -39.37 9.81
N LYS A 192 3.23 -39.88 10.83
CA LYS A 192 4.69 -39.72 11.06
C LYS A 192 5.54 -40.62 10.15
N SER A 193 5.08 -40.92 8.94
CA SER A 193 5.79 -41.80 8.02
C SER A 193 6.99 -41.07 7.39
N LYS A 194 8.22 -41.52 7.70
CA LYS A 194 9.48 -41.01 7.12
C LYS A 194 9.50 -40.96 5.58
N SER A 195 8.64 -41.75 4.92
CA SER A 195 8.53 -41.77 3.46
C SER A 195 8.02 -40.46 2.86
N ARG A 196 7.21 -39.67 3.59
CA ARG A 196 6.63 -38.40 3.10
C ARG A 196 7.68 -37.29 3.02
N LYS A 197 8.42 -37.05 4.11
CA LYS A 197 9.59 -36.13 4.10
C LYS A 197 10.60 -36.47 3.00
N ASN A 198 10.90 -37.75 2.77
CA ASN A 198 11.82 -38.15 1.70
C ASN A 198 11.25 -37.87 0.29
N LEU A 199 9.94 -38.04 0.09
CA LEU A 199 9.28 -37.69 -1.17
C LEU A 199 9.38 -36.19 -1.46
N TYR A 200 9.09 -35.32 -0.49
CA TYR A 200 9.19 -33.87 -0.67
C TYR A 200 10.64 -33.41 -0.88
N MET A 201 11.60 -33.99 -0.16
CA MET A 201 13.03 -33.72 -0.38
C MET A 201 13.48 -34.11 -1.79
N PHE A 202 13.03 -35.26 -2.30
CA PHE A 202 13.32 -35.70 -3.66
C PHE A 202 12.70 -34.76 -4.71
N LEU A 203 11.44 -34.38 -4.52
CA LEU A 203 10.74 -33.48 -5.44
C LEU A 203 11.37 -32.07 -5.45
N LEU A 204 11.81 -31.59 -4.29
CA LEU A 204 12.51 -30.31 -4.16
C LEU A 204 13.87 -30.33 -4.86
N LEU A 205 14.61 -31.44 -4.77
CA LEU A 205 15.85 -31.65 -5.52
C LEU A 205 15.61 -31.64 -7.04
N LEU A 206 14.57 -32.36 -7.50
CA LEU A 206 14.22 -32.41 -8.92
C LEU A 206 13.82 -31.03 -9.46
N MET A 207 13.00 -30.28 -8.72
CA MET A 207 12.62 -28.91 -9.10
C MET A 207 13.79 -27.94 -9.06
N GLY A 208 14.71 -28.08 -8.08
CA GLY A 208 15.93 -27.30 -8.01
C GLY A 208 16.84 -27.52 -9.21
N PHE A 209 16.93 -28.77 -9.70
CA PHE A 209 17.68 -29.11 -10.91
C PHE A 209 17.09 -28.45 -12.16
N VAL A 210 15.76 -28.52 -12.33
CA VAL A 210 15.05 -27.87 -13.45
C VAL A 210 15.23 -26.35 -13.43
N LEU A 211 15.22 -25.73 -12.25
CA LEU A 211 15.45 -24.29 -12.13
C LEU A 211 16.89 -23.91 -12.49
N ALA A 212 17.88 -24.71 -12.09
CA ALA A 212 19.28 -24.47 -12.45
C ALA A 212 19.52 -24.54 -13.96
N GLU A 213 18.99 -25.57 -14.64
CA GLU A 213 19.01 -25.70 -16.11
C GLU A 213 18.30 -24.52 -16.80
N SER A 214 17.17 -24.07 -16.24
CA SER A 214 16.41 -22.93 -16.77
C SER A 214 17.14 -21.59 -16.62
N LEU A 215 17.98 -21.44 -15.58
CA LEU A 215 18.79 -20.23 -15.38
C LEU A 215 20.07 -20.21 -16.23
N LEU A 216 20.59 -21.38 -16.59
CA LEU A 216 21.79 -21.52 -17.42
C LEU A 216 21.48 -21.45 -18.92
N SER A 217 20.22 -21.65 -19.31
CA SER A 217 19.78 -21.58 -20.70
C SER A 217 19.46 -20.13 -21.13
N ASP A 218 20.04 -19.67 -22.25
CA ASP A 218 19.89 -18.29 -22.77
C ASP A 218 18.46 -17.97 -23.26
N GLU A 219 17.63 -18.99 -23.48
CA GLU A 219 16.24 -18.86 -23.96
C GLU A 219 15.24 -18.82 -22.79
N HIS A 220 15.42 -17.84 -21.89
CA HIS A 220 14.62 -17.74 -20.67
C HIS A 220 13.30 -16.99 -20.91
N SER A 221 12.18 -17.64 -20.60
CA SER A 221 10.86 -17.00 -20.52
C SER A 221 10.55 -16.66 -19.06
N LEU A 222 10.40 -15.36 -18.76
CA LEU A 222 10.13 -14.86 -17.40
C LEU A 222 8.94 -15.56 -16.73
N SER A 223 7.91 -15.92 -17.50
CA SER A 223 6.73 -16.62 -17.01
C SER A 223 7.05 -18.01 -16.45
N SER A 224 7.92 -18.78 -17.11
CA SER A 224 8.24 -20.15 -16.71
C SER A 224 9.08 -20.17 -15.42
N THR A 225 10.01 -19.23 -15.28
CA THR A 225 10.81 -19.05 -14.06
C THR A 225 9.94 -18.65 -12.85
N ILE A 226 8.96 -17.78 -13.04
CA ILE A 226 8.00 -17.40 -11.98
C ILE A 226 7.20 -18.63 -11.54
N VAL A 227 6.74 -19.47 -12.47
CA VAL A 227 5.99 -20.69 -12.13
C VAL A 227 6.84 -21.66 -11.30
N TYR A 228 8.09 -21.91 -11.71
CA TYR A 228 8.98 -22.82 -10.96
C TYR A 228 9.33 -22.29 -9.57
N THR A 229 9.55 -20.98 -9.43
CA THR A 229 9.83 -20.37 -8.11
C THR A 229 8.63 -20.44 -7.17
N VAL A 230 7.41 -20.23 -7.67
CA VAL A 230 6.17 -20.39 -6.88
C VAL A 230 5.98 -21.84 -6.44
N ILE A 231 6.22 -22.81 -7.32
CA ILE A 231 6.12 -24.23 -6.99
C ILE A 231 7.14 -24.60 -5.89
N ILE A 232 8.39 -24.16 -6.02
CA ILE A 232 9.43 -24.41 -5.00
C ILE A 232 9.05 -23.79 -3.65
N LEU A 233 8.50 -22.58 -3.65
CA LEU A 233 8.02 -21.93 -2.42
C LEU A 233 6.91 -22.74 -1.75
N PHE A 234 5.97 -23.28 -2.53
CA PHE A 234 4.90 -24.13 -2.01
C PHE A 234 5.43 -25.44 -1.41
N LEU A 235 6.40 -26.09 -2.07
CA LEU A 235 7.06 -27.29 -1.53
C LEU A 235 7.80 -27.01 -0.22
N LEU A 236 8.48 -25.87 -0.11
CA LEU A 236 9.16 -25.46 1.13
C LEU A 236 8.17 -25.27 2.28
N ILE A 237 7.02 -24.66 2.00
CA ILE A 237 5.94 -24.51 2.98
C ILE A 237 5.45 -25.89 3.44
N GLN A 238 5.18 -26.82 2.52
CA GLN A 238 4.76 -28.19 2.85
C GLN A 238 5.80 -28.93 3.70
N LEU A 239 7.08 -28.79 3.37
CA LEU A 239 8.18 -29.40 4.12
C LEU A 239 8.28 -28.81 5.54
N PHE A 240 8.12 -27.49 5.67
CA PHE A 240 8.12 -26.82 6.96
C PHE A 240 6.90 -27.19 7.83
N TYR A 241 5.74 -27.39 7.22
CA TYR A 241 4.55 -27.91 7.90
C TYR A 241 4.81 -29.33 8.44
N GLU A 242 5.40 -30.22 7.64
CA GLU A 242 5.73 -31.57 8.07
C GLU A 242 6.80 -31.59 9.18
N GLU A 243 7.76 -30.66 9.13
CA GLU A 243 8.77 -30.50 10.19
C GLU A 243 8.17 -29.93 11.48
N SER A 244 7.29 -28.95 11.39
CA SER A 244 6.58 -28.35 12.55
C SER A 244 5.63 -29.34 13.25
N LEU A 245 5.11 -30.33 12.50
CA LEU A 245 4.30 -31.44 13.04
C LEU A 245 5.14 -32.55 13.68
N SER A 246 6.46 -32.56 13.49
CA SER A 246 7.36 -33.51 14.13
C SER A 246 7.75 -32.99 15.52
N PRO A 247 7.23 -33.56 16.63
CA PRO A 247 7.66 -33.16 17.96
C PRO A 247 9.16 -33.41 18.13
N LYS A 248 9.83 -32.43 18.75
CA LYS A 248 11.24 -32.51 19.16
C LYS A 248 11.44 -33.82 19.91
N ARG A 249 12.41 -34.64 19.48
CA ARG A 249 12.81 -35.79 20.29
C ARG A 249 13.44 -35.22 21.56
N ASP A 250 12.79 -35.46 22.70
CA ASP A 250 13.48 -35.38 23.98
C ASP A 250 14.35 -36.64 24.06
N ASP A 251 15.59 -36.48 23.62
CA ASP A 251 16.67 -37.43 23.84
C ASP A 251 17.14 -37.21 25.30
N THR A 252 16.41 -37.80 26.26
CA THR A 252 16.91 -38.00 27.63
C THR A 252 17.48 -39.42 27.72
N GLU A 253 18.80 -39.51 27.64
CA GLU A 253 19.57 -40.52 28.39
C GLU A 253 19.53 -40.20 29.89
#